data_AF-A0A060Z7K1-F1
#
_entry.id   AF-A0A060Z7K1-F1
#
_cell.length_a   1.000
_cell.length_b   1.000
_cell.length_c   1.000
_cell.angle_alpha   90.00
_cell.angle_beta   90.00
_cell.angle_gamma   90.00
#
_symmetry.space_group_name_H-M   'P 1'
#
loop_
_entity.id
_entity.type
_entity.pdbx_description
1 polymer ?
#
loop_
_entity_poly.entity_id
_entity_poly.type
_entity_poly.pdbx_seq_one_letter_code
_entity_poly.pdbx_strand_id
1 'polypeptide(L)' 'SLITIDGGKMVHVQKWDGKETTLVREVSGNALELTLTLGDVVSTRSYVKAE' A
#
# COMPACT_ATOMS: atom_id res chain seq x y z
N SER A 1 -9.30 -7.82 -6.78
CA SER A 1 -8.02 -7.20 -6.39
C SER A 1 -6.93 -8.24 -6.38
N LEU A 2 -5.66 -7.86 -6.57
CA LEU A 2 -4.51 -8.75 -6.51
C LEU A 2 -3.50 -8.22 -5.48
N ILE A 3 -2.93 -9.13 -4.70
CA ILE A 3 -1.88 -8.83 -3.72
C ILE A 3 -0.65 -9.65 -4.10
N THR A 4 0.50 -8.99 -4.18
CA THR A 4 1.80 -9.63 -4.36
C THR A 4 2.78 -9.15 -3.29
N ILE A 5 3.80 -9.96 -3.04
CA ILE A 5 4.98 -9.55 -2.28
C ILE A 5 6.10 -9.34 -3.28
N ASP A 6 6.65 -8.13 -3.32
CA ASP A 6 7.76 -7.77 -4.20
C ASP A 6 8.79 -6.96 -3.40
N GLY A 7 10.05 -7.40 -3.40
CA GLY A 7 11.13 -6.75 -2.64
C GLY A 7 10.84 -6.57 -1.14
N GLY A 8 10.06 -7.47 -0.53
CA GLY A 8 9.67 -7.37 0.89
C GLY A 8 8.53 -6.39 1.17
N LYS A 9 7.95 -5.77 0.13
CA LYS A 9 6.79 -4.88 0.23
C LYS A 9 5.52 -5.64 -0.17
N MET A 10 4.40 -5.36 0.50
CA MET A 10 3.10 -5.85 0.08
C MET A 10 2.48 -4.85 -0.90
N VAL A 11 2.34 -5.27 -2.15
CA VAL A 11 1.73 -4.48 -3.23
C VAL A 11 0.31 -4.99 -3.47
N HIS A 12 -0.68 -4.13 -3.25
CA HIS A 12 -2.09 -4.46 -3.45
C HIS A 12 -2.66 -3.57 -4.56
N VAL A 13 -3.01 -4.17 -5.69
CA VAL A 13 -3.60 -3.51 -6.85
C VAL A 13 -5.10 -3.76 -6.90
N GLN A 14 -5.86 -2.68 -7.02
CA GLN A 14 -7.31 -2.68 -7.18
C GLN A 14 -7.64 -2.05 -8.54
N LYS A 15 -8.43 -2.75 -9.37
CA LYS A 15 -8.88 -2.27 -10.69
C LYS A 15 -10.39 -2.33 -10.76
N TRP A 16 -11.04 -1.24 -11.18
CA TRP A 16 -12.49 -1.14 -11.34
C TRP A 16 -12.83 0.00 -12.30
N ASP A 17 -13.87 -0.14 -13.11
CA ASP A 17 -14.40 0.93 -13.99
C ASP A 17 -13.33 1.73 -14.75
N GLY A 18 -12.34 1.02 -15.32
CA GLY A 18 -11.21 1.62 -16.05
C GLY A 18 -10.18 2.36 -15.18
N LYS A 19 -10.35 2.38 -13.85
CA LYS A 19 -9.46 2.97 -12.87
C LYS A 19 -8.59 1.91 -12.21
N GLU A 20 -7.47 2.37 -11.68
CA GLU A 20 -6.50 1.54 -10.95
C GLU A 20 -6.01 2.31 -9.71
N THR A 21 -5.89 1.60 -8.59
CA THR A 21 -5.23 2.10 -7.37
C THR A 21 -4.26 1.07 -6.87
N THR A 22 -3.11 1.56 -6.40
CA THR A 22 -2.07 0.73 -5.80
C THR A 22 -1.88 1.14 -4.36
N LEU A 23 -1.85 0.14 -3.47
CA LEU A 23 -1.48 0.30 -2.07
C LEU A 23 -0.19 -0.46 -1.82
N VAL A 24 0.89 0.24 -1.51
CA VAL A 24 2.17 -0.34 -1.12
C VAL A 24 2.30 -0.24 0.39
N ARG A 25 2.55 -1.37 1.05
CA ARG A 25 2.85 -1.42 2.48
C ARG A 25 4.28 -1.85 2.70
N GLU A 26 4.97 -1.11 3.55
CA GLU A 26 6.36 -1.34 3.95
C GLU A 26 6.41 -1.45 5.46
N VAL A 27 7.13 -2.46 5.96
CA VAL A 27 7.31 -2.67 7.40
C VAL A 27 8.77 -2.40 7.74
N SER A 28 8.98 -1.54 8.74
CA SER A 28 10.30 -1.27 9.30
C SER A 28 10.20 -1.32 10.82
N GLY A 29 10.78 -2.37 11.42
CA GLY A 29 10.63 -2.65 12.85
C GLY A 29 9.16 -2.79 13.25
N ASN A 30 8.69 -1.90 14.13
CA ASN A 30 7.31 -1.89 14.64
C ASN A 30 6.38 -0.95 13.86
N ALA A 31 6.88 -0.29 12.81
CA ALA A 31 6.11 0.63 11.99
C ALA A 31 5.66 -0.02 10.68
N LEU A 32 4.47 0.34 10.24
CA LEU A 32 3.96 0.05 8.90
C LEU A 32 3.60 1.36 8.22
N GLU A 33 4.27 1.63 7.10
CA GLU A 33 3.93 2.73 6.19
C GLU A 33 3.06 2.19 5.06
N LEU A 34 1.97 2.88 4.77
CA LEU A 34 1.08 2.60 3.64
C LEU A 34 1.05 3.81 2.72
N THR A 35 1.44 3.59 1.46
CA THR A 35 1.31 4.56 0.38
C THR A 35 0.21 4.10 -0.56
N LEU A 36 -0.83 4.92 -0.72
CA LEU A 36 -1.92 4.71 -1.67
C LEU A 36 -1.77 5.71 -2.82
N THR A 37 -1.86 5.21 -4.05
CA THR A 37 -1.77 6.02 -5.28
C THR A 37 -2.98 5.74 -6.17
N LEU A 38 -3.71 6.79 -6.57
CA LEU A 38 -4.79 6.76 -7.56
C LEU A 38 -4.54 7.88 -8.59
N GLY A 39 -4.07 7.51 -9.78
CA GLY A 39 -3.58 8.48 -10.76
C GLY A 39 -2.47 9.34 -10.15
N ASP A 40 -2.66 10.66 -10.15
CA ASP A 40 -1.70 11.63 -9.59
C ASP A 40 -1.91 11.91 -8.09
N VAL A 41 -2.98 11.37 -7.48
CA VAL A 41 -3.29 11.59 -6.07
C VAL A 41 -2.59 10.54 -5.20
N VAL A 42 -1.83 11.00 -4.20
CA VAL A 42 -1.10 10.17 -3.26
C VAL A 42 -1.55 10.44 -1.83
N SER A 43 -1.76 9.37 -1.05
CA SER A 43 -2.02 9.43 0.39
C SER A 43 -1.07 8.50 1.13
N THR A 44 -0.51 8.97 2.24
CA THR A 44 0.30 8.15 3.15
C THR A 44 -0.42 7.93 4.48
N ARG A 45 -0.24 6.76 5.08
CA ARG A 45 -0.75 6.42 6.41
C ARG A 45 0.31 5.65 7.17
N SER A 46 0.62 6.14 8.37
CA SER A 46 1.58 5.53 9.28
C SER A 46 0.87 4.78 10.40
N TYR A 47 1.32 3.57 10.68
CA TYR A 47 0.82 2.74 11.78
C TYR A 47 1.98 2.28 12.64
N VAL A 48 1.74 2.16 13.94
CA VAL A 48 2.66 1.53 14.88
C VAL A 48 1.96 0.32 15.48
N LYS A 49 2.68 -0.80 15.57
CA LYS A 49 2.20 -2.01 16.24
C LYS A 49 1.89 -1.67 17.70
N ALA A 50 0.67 -1.96 18.14
CA ALA A 50 0.30 -1.84 19.54
C ALA A 50 1.05 -2.87 20.40
N GLU A 51 1.33 -2.51 21.65
CA GLU A 51 1.91 -3.41 22.67
C GLU A 51 0.84 -4.31 23.30
#